data_AF-A0A6G6WIS3-F1
#
_entry.id   AF-A0A6G6WIS3-F1
#
_cell.length_a   1.000
_cell.length_b   1.000
_cell.length_c   1.000
_cell.angle_alpha   90.00
_cell.angle_beta   90.00
_cell.angle_gamma   90.00
#
_symmetry.space_group_name_H-M   'P 1'
#
loop_
_entity.id
_entity.type
_entity.pdbx_description
1 polymer ?
#
loop_
_entity_poly.entity_id
_entity_poly.type
_entity_poly.pdbx_seq_one_letter_code
_entity_poly.pdbx_strand_id
1 'polypeptide(L)' 'MNDNETERLEMRWLPVVDAAGRTRMEATWVPVGAAAQHAAISHAA' A
#
# COMPACT_ATOMS: atom_id res chain seq x y z
N MET A 1 32.96 0.52 -2.62
CA MET A 1 32.21 0.88 -1.41
C MET A 1 30.77 0.52 -1.71
N ASN A 2 30.14 -0.34 -0.90
CA ASN A 2 28.81 -0.88 -1.19
C ASN A 2 27.77 0.23 -0.96
N ASP A 3 27.11 0.67 -2.03
CA ASP A 3 25.96 1.56 -1.96
C ASP A 3 24.75 0.76 -1.45
N ASN A 4 24.69 0.58 -0.13
CA ASN A 4 23.46 0.13 0.55
C ASN A 4 22.49 1.31 0.56
N GLU A 5 21.89 1.62 -0.58
CA GLU A 5 20.72 2.48 -0.65
C GLU A 5 19.58 1.77 0.09
N THR A 6 19.50 2.03 1.39
CA THR A 6 18.39 1.52 2.21
C THR A 6 17.17 2.27 1.73
N GLU A 7 16.29 1.58 1.02
CA GLU A 7 15.05 2.14 0.49
C GLU A 7 14.29 2.82 1.64
N ARG A 8 14.10 4.14 1.54
CA ARG A 8 13.45 4.91 2.60
C ARG A 8 11.97 4.57 2.63
N LEU A 9 11.46 4.12 3.76
CA LEU A 9 10.05 3.78 3.95
C LEU A 9 9.28 4.90 4.65
N GLU A 10 8.02 5.08 4.28
CA GLU A 10 7.04 5.92 4.99
C GLU A 10 5.80 5.11 5.35
N MET A 11 5.15 5.46 6.46
CA MET A 11 3.93 4.79 6.90
C MET A 11 2.71 5.47 6.29
N ARG A 12 1.90 4.71 5.57
CA ARG A 12 0.67 5.18 4.92
C ARG A 12 -0.51 4.32 5.30
N TRP A 13 -1.67 4.96 5.41
CA TRP A 13 -2.95 4.27 5.50
C TRP A 13 -3.42 3.91 4.09
N LEU A 14 -3.55 2.62 3.79
CA LEU A 14 -4.00 2.10 2.50
C LEU A 14 -5.34 1.38 2.65
N PRO A 15 -6.28 1.54 1.69
CA PRO A 15 -7.52 0.79 1.69
C PRO A 15 -7.27 -0.68 1.32
N VAL A 16 -7.89 -1.58 2.07
CA VAL A 16 -7.86 -3.04 1.84
C VAL A 16 -9.30 -3.54 1.80
N VAL A 17 -9.61 -4.42 0.85
CA VAL A 17 -10.91 -5.07 0.73
C VAL A 17 -10.86 -6.43 1.42
N ASP A 18 -11.75 -6.67 2.38
CA ASP A 18 -11.86 -7.97 3.04
C ASP A 18 -12.63 -9.00 2.18
N ALA A 19 -12.65 -10.27 2.60
CA ALA A 19 -13.34 -11.33 1.88
C ALA A 19 -14.87 -11.11 1.77
N ALA A 20 -15.44 -10.22 2.58
CA ALA A 20 -16.85 -9.84 2.53
C ALA A 20 -17.08 -8.59 1.65
N GLY A 21 -16.05 -8.09 0.96
CA GLY A 21 -16.13 -6.91 0.09
C GLY A 21 -16.11 -5.57 0.84
N ARG A 22 -15.86 -5.56 2.15
CA ARG A 22 -15.82 -4.31 2.94
C ARG A 22 -14.45 -3.68 2.82
N THR A 23 -14.42 -2.36 2.70
CA THR A 23 -13.18 -1.59 2.72
C THR A 23 -12.79 -1.26 4.15
N ARG A 24 -11.53 -1.53 4.52
CA ARG A 24 -10.89 -1.08 5.77
C ARG A 24 -9.58 -0.37 5.46
N MET A 25 -9.07 0.39 6.42
CA MET A 25 -7.77 1.07 6.30
C MET A 25 -6.71 0.30 7.08
N GLU A 26 -5.56 0.05 6.46
CA GLU A 26 -4.41 -0.60 7.11
C GLU A 26 -3.16 0.28 7.04
N ALA A 27 -2.41 0.33 8.14
CA ALA A 27 -1.13 1.04 8.20
C ALA A 27 -0.03 0.18 7.58
N THR A 28 0.57 0.65 6.50
CA THR A 28 1.57 -0.08 5.71
C THR A 28 2.81 0.77 5.51
N TRP A 29 3.98 0.18 5.66
CA TRP A 29 5.25 0.78 5.26
C TRP A 29 5.41 0.67 3.75
N VAL A 30 5.60 1.79 3.05
CA VAL A 30 5.83 1.82 1.60
C VAL A 30 7.11 2.58 1.27
N PRO A 31 7.77 2.27 0.15
CA PRO A 31 8.85 3.11 -0.35
C PRO A 31 8.39 4.54 -0.59
N VAL A 32 9.20 5.49 -0.13
CA VAL A 32 8.98 6.91 -0.41
C VAL A 32 9.07 7.12 -1.92
N GLY A 33 8.07 7.80 -2.47
CA GLY A 33 7.96 8.05 -3.91
C GLY A 33 7.25 6.94 -4.69
N ALA A 34 6.87 5.84 -4.03
CA ALA A 34 5.96 4.86 -4.64
C ALA A 34 4.62 5.52 -4.97
N ALA A 35 4.20 5.40 -6.23
CA ALA A 35 2.89 5.83 -6.66
C ALA A 35 1.81 5.19 -5.78
N ALA A 36 0.77 5.95 -5.45
CA ALA A 36 -0.34 5.42 -4.67
C ALA A 36 -0.94 4.22 -5.43
N GLN A 37 -0.78 3.01 -4.86
CA GLN A 37 -1.47 1.84 -5.37
C GLN A 37 -2.95 2.05 -5.06
N HIS A 38 -3.75 2.33 -6.08
CA HIS A 38 -5.20 2.25 -5.96
C HIS A 38 -5.52 0.79 -5.66
N ALA A 39 -6.17 0.51 -4.53
CA ALA A 39 -6.77 -0.79 -4.32
C ALA A 39 -7.61 -1.10 -5.56
N ALA A 40 -7.32 -2.21 -6.23
CA ALA A 40 -8.12 -2.67 -7.34
C ALA A 40 -9.52 -2.94 -6.77
N ILE A 41 -10.44 -1.98 -6.95
CA ILE A 41 -11.85 -2.17 -6.63
C ILE A 41 -12.36 -3.14 -7.70
N SER A 42 -12.22 -4.43 -7.43
CA SER A 42 -12.90 -5.47 -8.19
C SER A 42 -14.40 -5.28 -7.95
N HIS A 43 -15.08 -4.49 -8.78
CA HIS A 43 -16.54 -4.52 -8.86
C HIS A 43 -16.93 -5.91 -9.36
N ALA A 44 -17.23 -6.82 -8.43
CA ALA A 44 -18.01 -8.00 -8.76
C ALA A 44 -19.45 -7.51 -8.99
N ALA A 45 -19.88 -7.52 -10.25
CA ALA A 45 -21.21 -7.14 -10.70
C ALA A 45 -22.26 -8.21 -10.38
#